data_AF-A0A9W7IFI1-F1
#
_entry.id   AF-A0A9W7IFI1-F1
#
_cell.length_a   1.000
_cell.length_b   1.000
_cell.length_c   1.000
_cell.angle_alpha   90.00
_cell.angle_beta   90.00
_cell.angle_gamma   90.00
#
_symmetry.space_group_name_H-M   'P 1'
#
loop_
_entity.id
_entity.type
_entity.pdbx_description
1 polymer ?
#
loop_
_entity_poly.entity_id
_entity_poly.type
_entity_poly.pdbx_seq_one_letter_code
_entity_poly.pdbx_strand_id
1 'polypeptide(L)'
;MVEEGKNVNLEAAIDQLLNVEKQMRLAGDVAATKKAVTEILQLCFEAKDWKSLNEQIVNLSKKRGQLKQAVAAMVQQAMQYIDQTPDVETRIELIKTLNSVSAGKIFVEIERARLIRRLAKIKEEQGLISEAADLMQEVAVETFGAMAKTEKIAFILEQVRLCLDRQDYVRAQILSRKISPRVFDVDTSKEKKKPKEGDNVVEEPPADIPSLLELKRIYYELMIRYYFHNNDYLEICRCYKAIYEIPSMREDPSQWISVLRKICWYLILAPHDPMQSSLLNSTLEDKNLSEIPKFKLLLKQLVTMEVIQWTSLWNLYKDEFENEKNMLGGSLGDKAAEDLRMRIIEHNILVVSKYYSRITLKRLAELLCLTVQEAEKHLSEMVVSKALVAKIDRPMGIVCFQVAKDSNEILNSWAVNLEKLLDLVEKSCHQIHKETMVHKAALKVGTQ
;
A
#
# COMPACT_ATOMS: atom_id res chain seq x y z
N MET A 1 -21.96 31.83 -45.99
CA MET A 1 -21.18 32.51 -47.05
C MET A 1 -19.91 33.20 -46.56
N VAL A 2 -19.75 33.58 -45.28
CA VAL A 2 -18.45 34.10 -44.75
C VAL A 2 -17.51 32.98 -44.28
N GLU A 3 -18.02 31.80 -43.92
CA GLU A 3 -17.20 30.64 -43.50
C GLU A 3 -16.52 29.91 -44.67
N GLU A 4 -17.21 29.73 -45.81
CA GLU A 4 -16.63 29.04 -46.97
C GLU A 4 -15.43 29.78 -47.58
N GLY A 5 -15.44 31.12 -47.57
CA GLY A 5 -14.31 31.92 -48.07
C GLY A 5 -13.06 31.90 -47.17
N LYS A 6 -13.22 31.57 -45.87
CA LYS A 6 -12.08 31.39 -44.95
C LYS A 6 -11.44 30.01 -45.10
N ASN A 7 -12.23 28.96 -45.35
CA ASN A 7 -11.71 27.61 -45.55
C ASN A 7 -10.84 27.47 -46.82
N VAL A 8 -11.21 28.12 -47.93
CA VAL A 8 -10.44 28.03 -49.18
C VAL A 8 -9.05 28.69 -49.05
N ASN A 9 -8.93 29.78 -48.29
CA ASN A 9 -7.63 30.38 -47.99
C ASN A 9 -6.81 29.55 -47.01
N LEU A 10 -7.47 28.78 -46.13
CA LEU A 10 -6.81 27.93 -45.16
C LEU A 10 -6.14 26.72 -45.83
N GLU A 11 -6.86 26.03 -46.71
CA GLU A 11 -6.33 24.88 -47.47
C GLU A 11 -5.14 25.31 -48.35
N ALA A 12 -5.26 26.44 -49.04
CA ALA A 12 -4.17 26.98 -49.85
C ALA A 12 -2.93 27.35 -49.01
N ALA A 13 -3.12 27.92 -47.82
CA ALA A 13 -2.02 28.22 -46.89
C ALA A 13 -1.37 26.96 -46.32
N ILE A 14 -2.18 25.93 -45.99
CA ILE A 14 -1.70 24.63 -45.54
C ILE A 14 -0.88 23.95 -46.65
N ASP A 15 -1.36 23.98 -47.90
CA ASP A 15 -0.63 23.40 -49.04
C ASP A 15 0.71 24.09 -49.31
N GLN A 16 0.77 25.42 -49.16
CA GLN A 16 2.03 26.16 -49.24
C GLN A 16 2.99 25.72 -48.14
N LEU A 17 2.52 25.61 -46.90
CA LEU A 17 3.36 25.17 -45.77
C LEU A 17 3.75 23.69 -45.87
N LEU A 18 2.91 22.82 -46.43
CA LEU A 18 3.24 21.42 -46.72
C LEU A 18 4.35 21.30 -47.77
N ASN A 19 4.39 22.23 -48.74
CA ASN A 19 5.48 22.31 -49.71
C ASN A 19 6.79 22.78 -49.07
N VAL A 20 6.73 23.79 -48.19
CA VAL A 20 7.90 24.24 -47.41
C VAL A 20 8.39 23.11 -46.50
N GLU A 21 7.50 22.44 -45.77
CA GLU A 21 7.80 21.29 -44.92
C GLU A 21 8.51 20.19 -45.73
N LYS A 22 8.03 19.88 -46.93
CA LYS A 22 8.65 18.89 -47.83
C LYS A 22 10.08 19.28 -48.22
N GLN A 23 10.33 20.55 -48.55
CA GLN A 23 11.67 21.04 -48.91
C GLN A 23 12.63 20.98 -47.72
N MET A 24 12.21 21.49 -46.55
CA MET A 24 13.05 21.54 -45.35
C MET A 24 13.35 20.14 -44.80
N ARG A 25 12.39 19.21 -44.92
CA ARG A 25 12.59 17.81 -44.56
C ARG A 25 13.59 17.11 -45.46
N LEU A 26 13.56 17.36 -46.78
CA LEU A 26 14.57 16.83 -47.71
C LEU A 26 15.96 17.44 -47.46
N ALA A 27 16.00 18.69 -46.99
CA ALA A 27 17.23 19.36 -46.58
C ALA A 27 17.77 18.90 -45.22
N GLY A 28 16.98 18.16 -44.43
CA GLY A 28 17.37 17.69 -43.09
C GLY A 28 17.38 18.78 -42.01
N ASP A 29 16.81 19.95 -42.26
CA ASP A 29 16.75 21.04 -41.29
C ASP A 29 15.64 20.78 -40.25
N VAL A 30 16.07 20.38 -39.06
CA VAL A 30 15.18 20.09 -37.92
C VAL A 30 14.40 21.33 -37.48
N ALA A 31 15.04 22.50 -37.42
CA ALA A 31 14.45 23.69 -36.83
C ALA A 31 13.35 24.26 -37.74
N ALA A 32 13.63 24.33 -39.04
CA ALA A 32 12.66 24.79 -40.02
C ALA A 32 11.51 23.79 -40.21
N THR A 33 11.79 22.48 -40.22
CA THR A 33 10.73 21.46 -40.30
C THR A 33 9.83 21.51 -39.06
N LYS A 34 10.40 21.71 -37.87
CA LYS A 34 9.62 21.92 -36.64
C LYS A 34 8.72 23.13 -36.75
N LYS A 35 9.24 24.29 -37.19
CA LYS A 35 8.46 25.53 -37.37
C LYS A 35 7.31 25.36 -38.37
N ALA A 36 7.59 24.80 -39.54
CA ALA A 36 6.58 24.57 -40.57
C ALA A 36 5.43 23.69 -40.05
N VAL A 37 5.76 22.60 -39.33
CA VAL A 37 4.75 21.72 -38.71
C VAL A 37 3.97 22.44 -37.60
N THR A 38 4.65 23.26 -36.78
CA THR A 38 3.98 23.99 -35.70
C THR A 38 3.07 25.12 -36.21
N GLU A 39 3.42 25.74 -37.33
CA GLU A 39 2.62 26.77 -38.00
C GLU A 39 1.38 26.17 -38.68
N ILE A 40 1.51 25.00 -39.32
CA ILE A 40 0.35 24.27 -39.87
C ILE A 40 -0.67 23.98 -38.77
N LEU A 41 -0.22 23.53 -37.59
CA LEU A 41 -1.10 23.29 -36.45
C LEU A 41 -1.73 24.58 -35.91
N GLN A 42 -0.98 25.68 -35.84
CA GLN A 42 -1.50 26.98 -35.41
C GLN A 42 -2.60 27.48 -36.33
N LEU A 43 -2.40 27.42 -37.64
CA LEU A 43 -3.42 27.86 -38.62
C LEU A 43 -4.70 27.02 -38.52
N CYS A 44 -4.58 25.71 -38.33
CA CYS A 44 -5.74 24.84 -38.11
C CYS A 44 -6.46 25.17 -36.79
N PHE A 45 -5.70 25.51 -35.74
CA PHE A 45 -6.25 25.90 -34.45
C PHE A 45 -6.94 27.27 -34.48
N GLU A 46 -6.36 28.28 -35.13
CA GLU A 46 -6.93 29.62 -35.31
C GLU A 46 -8.23 29.59 -36.13
N ALA A 47 -8.30 28.68 -37.10
CA ALA A 47 -9.51 28.42 -37.89
C ALA A 47 -10.62 27.70 -37.11
N LYS A 48 -10.32 27.16 -35.92
CA LYS A 48 -11.18 26.26 -35.12
C LYS A 48 -11.64 25.00 -35.87
N ASP A 49 -10.93 24.60 -36.92
CA ASP A 49 -11.25 23.39 -37.68
C ASP A 49 -10.47 22.17 -37.15
N TRP A 50 -11.06 21.52 -36.16
CA TRP A 50 -10.49 20.36 -35.47
C TRP A 50 -10.44 19.09 -36.35
N LYS A 51 -11.29 18.99 -37.37
CA LYS A 51 -11.27 17.83 -38.29
C LYS A 51 -10.06 17.93 -39.21
N SER A 52 -9.86 19.08 -39.82
CA SER A 52 -8.68 19.37 -40.63
C SER A 52 -7.39 19.21 -39.82
N LEU A 53 -7.38 19.67 -38.55
CA LEU A 53 -6.24 19.46 -37.65
C LEU A 53 -5.91 17.96 -37.47
N ASN A 54 -6.92 17.13 -37.19
CA ASN A 54 -6.75 15.69 -36.99
C ASN A 54 -6.22 14.99 -38.24
N GLU A 55 -6.73 15.34 -39.42
CA GLU A 55 -6.27 14.80 -40.70
C GLU A 55 -4.82 15.18 -40.99
N GLN A 56 -4.44 16.44 -40.75
CA GLN A 56 -3.07 16.91 -40.96
C GLN A 56 -2.08 16.24 -40.00
N ILE A 57 -2.45 16.04 -38.73
CA ILE A 57 -1.62 15.31 -37.76
C ILE A 57 -1.36 13.87 -38.25
N VAL A 58 -2.41 13.18 -38.70
CA VAL A 58 -2.28 11.81 -39.23
C VAL A 58 -1.40 11.80 -40.49
N ASN A 59 -1.64 12.72 -41.42
CA ASN A 59 -0.90 12.82 -42.68
C ASN A 59 0.59 13.09 -42.45
N LEU A 60 0.93 14.13 -41.67
CA LEU A 60 2.30 14.50 -41.33
C LEU A 60 3.02 13.35 -40.60
N SER A 61 2.31 12.59 -39.78
CA SER A 61 2.90 11.46 -39.06
C SER A 61 3.19 10.23 -39.93
N LYS A 62 2.43 10.03 -41.01
CA LYS A 62 2.57 8.92 -41.97
C LYS A 62 3.55 9.24 -43.11
N LYS A 63 3.94 10.50 -43.28
CA LYS A 63 4.89 10.91 -44.34
C LYS A 63 6.24 10.18 -44.18
N ARG A 64 6.67 9.50 -45.25
CA ARG A 64 7.94 8.76 -45.30
C ARG A 64 9.13 9.72 -45.13
N GLY A 65 9.95 9.51 -44.10
CA GLY A 65 11.15 10.31 -43.83
C GLY A 65 10.94 11.53 -42.94
N GLN A 66 9.86 11.57 -42.15
CA GLN A 66 9.67 12.65 -41.16
C GLN A 66 10.72 12.59 -40.05
N LEU A 67 11.24 13.75 -39.66
CA LEU A 67 12.18 13.89 -38.55
C LEU A 67 11.47 13.62 -37.22
N LYS A 68 12.07 12.78 -36.37
CA LYS A 68 11.51 12.38 -35.06
C LYS A 68 11.18 13.60 -34.17
N GLN A 69 12.07 14.58 -34.14
CA GLN A 69 11.92 15.81 -33.37
C GLN A 69 10.75 16.68 -33.86
N ALA A 70 10.45 16.68 -35.17
CA ALA A 70 9.30 17.39 -35.72
C ALA A 70 7.98 16.72 -35.30
N VAL A 71 7.93 15.38 -35.31
CA VAL A 71 6.75 14.63 -34.82
C VAL A 71 6.55 14.83 -33.31
N ALA A 72 7.62 14.82 -32.52
CA ALA A 72 7.53 15.10 -31.07
C ALA A 72 6.97 16.51 -30.80
N ALA A 73 7.51 17.53 -31.48
CA ALA A 73 7.03 18.90 -31.36
C ALA A 73 5.56 19.07 -31.78
N MET A 74 5.17 18.40 -32.86
CA MET A 74 3.79 18.37 -33.34
C MET A 74 2.83 17.85 -32.26
N VAL A 75 3.17 16.72 -31.63
CA VAL A 75 2.35 16.10 -30.58
C VAL A 75 2.32 16.97 -29.32
N GLN A 76 3.46 17.51 -28.90
CA GLN A 76 3.55 18.40 -27.72
C GLN A 76 2.69 19.66 -27.87
N GLN A 77 2.69 20.27 -29.05
CA GLN A 77 1.86 21.43 -29.32
C GLN A 77 0.37 21.06 -29.40
N ALA A 78 0.04 19.95 -30.05
CA ALA A 78 -1.33 19.44 -30.09
C ALA A 78 -1.87 19.13 -28.69
N MET A 79 -1.03 18.69 -27.75
CA MET A 79 -1.42 18.46 -26.36
C MET A 79 -1.84 19.72 -25.60
N GLN A 80 -1.27 20.88 -25.94
CA GLN A 80 -1.66 22.17 -25.35
C GLN A 80 -3.04 22.61 -25.82
N TYR A 81 -3.42 22.26 -27.06
CA TYR A 81 -4.71 22.61 -27.63
C TYR A 81 -5.88 21.80 -27.05
N ILE A 82 -5.61 20.63 -26.45
CA ILE A 82 -6.62 19.78 -25.80
C ILE A 82 -7.36 20.55 -24.69
N ASP A 83 -6.64 21.41 -23.96
CA ASP A 83 -7.21 22.15 -22.82
C ASP A 83 -8.09 23.33 -23.28
N GLN A 84 -7.96 23.73 -24.56
CA GLN A 84 -8.68 24.86 -25.17
C GLN A 84 -9.86 24.41 -26.05
N THR A 85 -10.15 23.10 -26.11
CA THR A 85 -11.28 22.58 -26.89
C THR A 85 -12.63 22.94 -26.23
N PRO A 86 -13.63 23.40 -27.00
CA PRO A 86 -14.94 23.77 -26.47
C PRO A 86 -15.81 22.55 -26.11
N ASP A 87 -15.70 21.45 -26.86
CA ASP A 87 -16.56 20.27 -26.70
C ASP A 87 -15.80 19.03 -26.19
N VAL A 88 -16.50 18.19 -25.43
CA VAL A 88 -15.96 16.92 -24.90
C VAL A 88 -15.73 15.90 -26.02
N GLU A 89 -16.58 15.87 -27.04
CA GLU A 89 -16.45 14.94 -28.17
C GLU A 89 -15.22 15.26 -29.04
N THR A 90 -15.01 16.54 -29.38
CA THR A 90 -13.83 16.98 -30.15
C THR A 90 -12.54 16.73 -29.37
N ARG A 91 -12.57 16.88 -28.04
CA ARG A 91 -11.47 16.49 -27.15
C ARG A 91 -11.14 15.00 -27.24
N ILE A 92 -12.16 14.14 -27.21
CA ILE A 92 -11.97 12.68 -27.32
C ILE A 92 -11.41 12.29 -28.69
N GLU A 93 -11.91 12.89 -29.78
CA GLU A 93 -11.40 12.64 -31.12
C GLU A 93 -9.93 13.03 -31.26
N LEU A 94 -9.55 14.22 -30.80
CA LEU A 94 -8.15 14.68 -30.82
C LEU A 94 -7.24 13.78 -29.96
N ILE A 95 -7.69 13.32 -28.80
CA ILE A 95 -6.90 12.39 -27.98
C ILE A 95 -6.75 11.03 -28.68
N LYS A 96 -7.81 10.52 -29.32
CA LYS A 96 -7.75 9.25 -30.07
C LYS A 96 -6.79 9.34 -31.26
N THR A 97 -6.81 10.44 -32.01
CA THR A 97 -5.88 10.64 -33.14
C THR A 97 -4.44 10.73 -32.65
N LEU A 98 -4.18 11.49 -31.59
CA LEU A 98 -2.84 11.58 -30.99
C LEU A 98 -2.37 10.25 -30.41
N ASN A 99 -3.25 9.44 -29.81
CA ASN A 99 -2.91 8.10 -29.32
C ASN A 99 -2.54 7.16 -30.48
N SER A 100 -3.31 7.17 -31.58
CA SER A 100 -2.99 6.39 -32.78
C SER A 100 -1.66 6.81 -33.41
N VAL A 101 -1.33 8.10 -33.37
CA VAL A 101 -0.11 8.64 -33.98
C VAL A 101 1.13 8.39 -33.12
N SER A 102 0.97 8.29 -31.81
CA SER A 102 2.04 8.01 -30.85
C SER A 102 2.27 6.51 -30.61
N ALA A 103 1.31 5.64 -30.97
CA ALA A 103 1.46 4.19 -30.88
C ALA A 103 2.70 3.69 -31.66
N GLY A 104 3.57 2.94 -30.97
CA GLY A 104 4.78 2.34 -31.55
C GLY A 104 5.97 3.29 -31.74
N LYS A 105 5.91 4.54 -31.27
CA LYS A 105 6.99 5.52 -31.36
C LYS A 105 7.63 5.79 -29.99
N ILE A 106 8.78 5.17 -29.74
CA ILE A 106 9.52 5.25 -28.46
C ILE A 106 9.73 6.70 -27.97
N PHE A 107 9.99 7.64 -28.87
CA PHE A 107 10.29 9.04 -28.54
C PHE A 107 9.06 9.89 -28.17
N VAL A 108 7.84 9.34 -28.21
CA VAL A 108 6.58 10.03 -27.87
C VAL A 108 5.76 9.22 -26.84
N GLU A 109 6.37 8.23 -26.18
CA GLU A 109 5.67 7.34 -25.24
C GLU A 109 5.22 8.04 -23.95
N ILE A 110 5.97 9.03 -23.47
CA ILE A 110 5.60 9.80 -22.27
C ILE A 110 4.32 10.59 -22.54
N GLU A 111 4.28 11.29 -23.68
CA GLU A 111 3.11 12.05 -24.11
C GLU A 111 1.90 11.14 -24.36
N ARG A 112 2.12 9.95 -24.92
CA ARG A 112 1.06 8.93 -25.05
C ARG A 112 0.48 8.54 -23.69
N ALA A 113 1.32 8.30 -22.68
CA ALA A 113 0.87 7.96 -21.34
C ALA A 113 0.02 9.10 -20.73
N ARG A 114 0.47 10.35 -20.86
CA ARG A 114 -0.28 11.53 -20.38
C ARG A 114 -1.63 11.69 -21.09
N LEU A 115 -1.68 11.48 -22.41
CA LEU A 115 -2.91 11.48 -23.21
C LEU A 115 -3.89 10.41 -22.74
N ILE A 116 -3.41 9.19 -22.50
CA ILE A 116 -4.25 8.09 -22.03
C ILE A 116 -4.79 8.36 -20.63
N ARG A 117 -3.98 8.95 -19.74
CA ARG A 117 -4.45 9.40 -18.41
C ARG A 117 -5.58 10.43 -18.52
N ARG A 118 -5.46 11.39 -19.44
CA ARG A 118 -6.53 12.38 -19.70
C ARG A 118 -7.79 11.72 -20.27
N LEU A 119 -7.64 10.79 -21.22
CA LEU A 119 -8.75 10.03 -21.79
C LEU A 119 -9.48 9.19 -20.74
N ALA A 120 -8.73 8.53 -19.86
CA ALA A 120 -9.28 7.71 -18.78
C ALA A 120 -10.11 8.56 -17.80
N LYS A 121 -9.64 9.76 -17.42
CA LYS A 121 -10.43 10.71 -16.61
C LYS A 121 -11.75 11.10 -17.27
N ILE A 122 -11.73 11.43 -18.57
CA ILE A 122 -12.96 11.78 -19.30
C ILE A 122 -13.93 10.59 -19.32
N LYS A 123 -13.42 9.38 -19.53
CA LYS A 123 -14.23 8.15 -19.52
C LYS A 123 -14.79 7.82 -18.14
N GLU A 124 -14.05 8.13 -17.09
CA GLU A 124 -14.50 8.00 -15.71
C GLU A 124 -15.61 9.00 -15.37
N GLU A 125 -15.48 10.26 -15.80
CA GLU A 125 -16.54 11.27 -15.68
C GLU A 125 -17.83 10.86 -16.41
N GLN A 126 -17.71 10.08 -17.48
CA GLN A 126 -18.82 9.47 -18.22
C GLN A 126 -19.39 8.20 -17.55
N GLY A 127 -18.81 7.74 -16.42
CA GLY A 127 -19.21 6.52 -15.72
C GLY A 127 -18.71 5.22 -16.35
N LEU A 128 -17.88 5.29 -17.39
CA LEU A 128 -17.33 4.13 -18.11
C LEU A 128 -16.00 3.65 -17.47
N ILE A 129 -16.08 3.20 -16.21
CA ILE A 129 -14.92 2.81 -15.39
C ILE A 129 -14.17 1.61 -15.99
N SER A 130 -14.88 0.65 -16.58
CA SER A 130 -14.29 -0.54 -17.21
C SER A 130 -13.38 -0.17 -18.38
N GLU A 131 -13.88 0.66 -19.30
CA GLU A 131 -13.11 1.15 -20.45
C GLU A 131 -11.92 1.99 -20.00
N ALA A 132 -12.09 2.85 -18.99
CA ALA A 132 -11.00 3.65 -18.43
C ALA A 132 -9.88 2.77 -17.85
N ALA A 133 -10.25 1.69 -17.13
CA ALA A 133 -9.29 0.75 -16.57
C ALA A 133 -8.51 -0.01 -17.66
N ASP A 134 -9.19 -0.48 -18.71
CA ASP A 134 -8.53 -1.21 -19.81
C ASP A 134 -7.59 -0.29 -20.61
N LEU A 135 -8.01 0.95 -20.91
CA LEU A 135 -7.17 1.95 -21.58
C LEU A 135 -5.88 2.25 -20.79
N MET A 136 -6.00 2.43 -19.48
CA MET A 136 -4.84 2.68 -18.61
C MET A 136 -3.91 1.47 -18.55
N GLN A 137 -4.43 0.24 -18.64
CA GLN A 137 -3.64 -1.00 -18.60
C GLN A 137 -2.82 -1.24 -19.87
N GLU A 138 -3.22 -0.71 -21.02
CA GLU A 138 -2.46 -0.84 -22.28
C GLU A 138 -1.07 -0.19 -22.21
N VAL A 139 -0.85 0.72 -21.26
CA VAL A 139 0.43 1.45 -21.12
C VAL A 139 1.20 0.92 -19.91
N ALA A 140 2.26 0.16 -20.20
CA ALA A 140 3.20 -0.28 -19.18
C ALA A 140 4.25 0.81 -18.88
N VAL A 141 3.88 1.83 -18.09
CA VAL A 141 4.77 2.96 -17.74
C VAL A 141 6.07 2.57 -17.02
N GLU A 142 6.14 1.36 -16.49
CA GLU A 142 7.33 0.80 -15.85
C GLU A 142 8.53 0.68 -16.80
N THR A 143 8.28 0.43 -18.08
CA THR A 143 9.35 0.25 -19.08
C THR A 143 9.93 1.58 -19.56
N PHE A 144 9.29 2.71 -19.26
CA PHE A 144 9.69 4.02 -19.77
C PHE A 144 10.87 4.58 -18.98
N GLY A 145 12.10 4.38 -19.45
CA GLY A 145 13.31 4.87 -18.77
C GLY A 145 13.34 6.39 -18.51
N ALA A 146 12.77 7.18 -19.44
CA ALA A 146 12.83 8.65 -19.41
C ALA A 146 11.72 9.35 -18.59
N MET A 147 10.72 8.60 -18.09
CA MET A 147 9.64 9.18 -17.27
C MET A 147 10.07 9.34 -15.81
N ALA A 148 9.70 10.46 -15.17
CA ALA A 148 9.95 10.71 -13.77
C ALA A 148 9.39 9.61 -12.86
N LYS A 149 10.12 9.27 -11.80
CA LYS A 149 9.71 8.22 -10.84
C LYS A 149 8.35 8.54 -10.18
N THR A 150 8.12 9.80 -9.81
CA THR A 150 6.85 10.27 -9.23
C THR A 150 5.69 10.10 -10.19
N GLU A 151 5.88 10.43 -11.48
CA GLU A 151 4.87 10.29 -12.52
C GLU A 151 4.51 8.82 -12.76
N LYS A 152 5.52 7.92 -12.80
CA LYS A 152 5.29 6.47 -12.89
C LYS A 152 4.45 5.95 -11.73
N ILE A 153 4.81 6.31 -10.50
CA ILE A 153 4.09 5.87 -9.31
C ILE A 153 2.65 6.37 -9.37
N ALA A 154 2.44 7.66 -9.63
CA ALA A 154 1.11 8.24 -9.74
C ALA A 154 0.25 7.53 -10.80
N PHE A 155 0.85 7.18 -11.96
CA PHE A 155 0.16 6.46 -13.02
C PHE A 155 -0.23 5.04 -12.59
N ILE A 156 0.67 4.29 -11.94
CA ILE A 156 0.37 2.94 -11.44
C ILE A 156 -0.67 2.99 -10.32
N LEU A 157 -0.65 4.00 -9.44
CA LEU A 157 -1.66 4.18 -8.40
C LEU A 157 -3.05 4.44 -8.99
N GLU A 158 -3.14 5.23 -10.06
CA GLU A 158 -4.39 5.45 -10.77
C GLU A 158 -4.90 4.13 -11.39
N GLN A 159 -4.01 3.31 -11.97
CA GLN A 159 -4.36 1.99 -12.47
C GLN A 159 -4.92 1.09 -11.36
N VAL A 160 -4.27 1.08 -10.18
CA VAL A 160 -4.75 0.33 -9.01
C VAL A 160 -6.12 0.83 -8.57
N ARG A 161 -6.35 2.16 -8.50
CA ARG A 161 -7.65 2.73 -8.14
C ARG A 161 -8.76 2.24 -9.07
N LEU A 162 -8.57 2.40 -10.38
CA LEU A 162 -9.56 1.99 -11.37
C LEU A 162 -9.83 0.48 -11.33
N CYS A 163 -8.81 -0.34 -11.06
CA CYS A 163 -9.01 -1.79 -10.87
C CYS A 163 -9.82 -2.10 -9.61
N LEU A 164 -9.60 -1.38 -8.52
CA LEU A 164 -10.37 -1.53 -7.28
C LEU A 164 -11.82 -1.08 -7.45
N ASP A 165 -12.07 -0.02 -8.23
CA ASP A 165 -13.44 0.43 -8.56
C ASP A 165 -14.17 -0.57 -9.46
N ARG A 166 -13.44 -1.25 -10.36
CA ARG A 166 -13.94 -2.38 -11.16
C ARG A 166 -14.09 -3.69 -10.37
N GLN A 167 -13.68 -3.73 -9.09
CA GLN A 167 -13.63 -4.94 -8.26
C GLN A 167 -12.71 -6.05 -8.82
N ASP A 168 -11.69 -5.68 -9.62
CA ASP A 168 -10.68 -6.61 -10.11
C ASP A 168 -9.47 -6.65 -9.17
N TYR A 169 -9.64 -7.38 -8.06
CA TYR A 169 -8.66 -7.46 -6.98
C TYR A 169 -7.36 -8.17 -7.41
N VAL A 170 -7.44 -9.18 -8.28
CA VAL A 170 -6.25 -9.93 -8.74
C VAL A 170 -5.33 -9.00 -9.53
N ARG A 171 -5.88 -8.20 -10.46
CA ARG A 171 -5.07 -7.22 -11.20
C ARG A 171 -4.56 -6.11 -10.30
N ALA A 172 -5.37 -5.62 -9.37
CA ALA A 172 -4.93 -4.62 -8.39
C ALA A 172 -3.71 -5.10 -7.57
N GLN A 173 -3.68 -6.38 -7.17
CA GLN A 173 -2.53 -6.97 -6.46
C GLN A 173 -1.27 -7.06 -7.35
N ILE A 174 -1.44 -7.42 -8.62
CA ILE A 174 -0.31 -7.49 -9.56
C ILE A 174 0.28 -6.09 -9.78
N LEU A 175 -0.58 -5.09 -9.97
CA LEU A 175 -0.21 -3.68 -10.16
C LEU A 175 0.46 -3.09 -8.92
N SER A 176 -0.04 -3.36 -7.72
CA SER A 176 0.57 -2.84 -6.49
C SER A 176 1.98 -3.41 -6.25
N ARG A 177 2.24 -4.67 -6.60
CA ARG A 177 3.58 -5.29 -6.50
C ARG A 177 4.63 -4.65 -7.40
N LYS A 178 4.23 -3.94 -8.46
CA LYS A 178 5.15 -3.20 -9.33
C LYS A 178 5.72 -1.96 -8.64
N ILE A 179 5.04 -1.44 -7.61
CA ILE A 179 5.57 -0.37 -6.77
C ILE A 179 6.31 -1.01 -5.59
N SER A 180 7.64 -0.82 -5.53
CA SER A 180 8.39 -1.28 -4.36
C SER A 180 8.22 -0.29 -3.20
N PRO A 181 7.83 -0.73 -1.98
CA PRO A 181 7.66 0.16 -0.83
C PRO A 181 8.91 0.98 -0.47
N ARG A 182 10.10 0.45 -0.80
CA ARG A 182 11.40 1.13 -0.60
C ARG A 182 11.53 2.45 -1.36
N VAL A 183 10.79 2.62 -2.45
CA VAL A 183 10.84 3.86 -3.26
C VAL A 183 10.30 5.05 -2.47
N PHE A 184 9.43 4.82 -1.49
CA PHE A 184 8.86 5.86 -0.65
C PHE A 184 9.73 6.25 0.56
N ASP A 185 10.79 5.49 0.84
CA ASP A 185 11.71 5.76 1.96
C ASP A 185 13.02 6.42 1.50
N VAL A 186 13.14 6.70 0.19
CA VAL A 186 14.32 7.40 -0.33
C VAL A 186 14.19 8.89 0.00
N ASP A 187 14.99 9.34 0.96
CA ASP A 187 15.19 10.75 1.24
C ASP A 187 15.52 11.51 -0.06
N THR A 188 14.70 12.52 -0.38
CA THR A 188 14.94 13.51 -1.45
C THR A 188 16.24 14.30 -1.26
N SER A 189 16.95 14.12 -0.14
CA SER A 189 18.25 14.72 0.16
C SER A 189 19.42 14.11 -0.63
N LYS A 190 19.29 12.90 -1.19
CA LYS A 190 20.38 12.21 -1.92
C LYS A 190 20.40 12.46 -3.43
N GLU A 191 19.36 13.07 -4.02
CA GLU A 191 19.31 13.37 -5.46
C GLU A 191 20.01 14.70 -5.86
N LYS A 192 20.53 15.49 -4.91
CA LYS A 192 21.36 16.69 -5.20
C LYS A 192 22.82 16.35 -5.57
N LYS A 193 23.06 15.35 -6.42
CA LYS A 193 24.35 15.23 -7.14
C LYS A 193 24.14 15.63 -8.59
N LYS A 194 24.77 16.74 -8.97
CA LYS A 194 24.77 17.37 -10.30
C LYS A 194 24.66 16.37 -11.46
N PRO A 195 23.79 16.61 -12.46
CA PRO A 195 23.78 15.81 -13.68
C PRO A 195 25.14 15.96 -14.37
N LYS A 196 25.81 14.82 -14.64
CA LYS A 196 26.91 14.76 -15.60
C LYS A 196 26.30 14.81 -17.00
N GLU A 197 26.87 15.66 -17.86
CA GLU A 197 26.49 15.79 -19.27
C GLU A 197 26.44 14.42 -19.95
N GLY A 198 25.28 14.08 -20.54
CA GLY A 198 25.12 12.97 -21.47
C GLY A 198 24.05 11.94 -21.14
N ASP A 199 23.40 12.00 -19.97
CA ASP A 199 22.35 11.02 -19.61
C ASP A 199 20.95 11.52 -19.97
N ASN A 200 20.10 10.58 -20.43
CA ASN A 200 18.77 10.82 -20.98
C ASN A 200 17.98 11.87 -20.18
N VAL A 201 17.50 12.92 -20.86
CA VAL A 201 16.66 13.97 -20.28
C VAL A 201 15.42 13.31 -19.67
N VAL A 202 15.41 13.16 -18.35
CA VAL A 202 14.21 12.76 -17.60
C VAL A 202 13.29 13.97 -17.62
N GLU A 203 12.09 13.80 -18.16
CA GLU A 203 11.11 14.88 -18.19
C GLU A 203 10.70 15.23 -16.75
N GLU A 204 10.71 16.52 -16.42
CA GLU A 204 10.24 16.98 -15.12
C GLU A 204 8.74 16.65 -14.96
N PRO A 205 8.32 16.16 -13.78
CA PRO A 205 6.92 15.82 -13.54
C PRO A 205 6.05 17.08 -13.68
N PRO A 206 4.90 17.01 -14.38
CA PRO A 206 3.91 18.07 -14.38
C PRO A 206 3.54 18.51 -12.96
N ALA A 207 3.25 19.80 -12.76
CA ALA A 207 2.91 20.41 -11.46
C ALA A 207 1.66 19.80 -10.77
N ASP A 208 0.87 19.00 -11.49
CA ASP A 208 -0.34 18.30 -11.01
C ASP A 208 -0.06 16.96 -10.29
N ILE A 209 1.20 16.51 -10.19
CA ILE A 209 1.53 15.23 -9.54
C ILE A 209 1.77 15.44 -8.04
N PRO A 210 1.03 14.74 -7.16
CA PRO A 210 1.20 14.85 -5.71
C PRO A 210 2.64 14.55 -5.27
N SER A 211 3.03 15.12 -4.14
CA SER A 211 4.35 14.88 -3.54
C SER A 211 4.57 13.39 -3.25
N LEU A 212 5.83 12.96 -3.15
CA LEU A 212 6.16 11.55 -2.82
C LEU A 212 5.48 11.06 -1.53
N LEU A 213 5.28 11.96 -0.56
CA LEU A 213 4.62 11.66 0.71
C LEU A 213 3.10 11.48 0.55
N GLU A 214 2.46 12.29 -0.29
CA GLU A 214 1.04 12.13 -0.63
C GLU A 214 0.81 10.87 -1.46
N LEU A 215 1.71 10.54 -2.40
CA LEU A 215 1.66 9.29 -3.15
C LEU A 215 1.83 8.07 -2.22
N LYS A 216 2.70 8.16 -1.20
CA LYS A 216 2.83 7.12 -0.16
C LYS A 216 1.50 6.93 0.59
N ARG A 217 0.83 8.02 0.97
CA ARG A 217 -0.48 7.98 1.63
C ARG A 217 -1.55 7.33 0.73
N ILE A 218 -1.69 7.81 -0.51
CA ILE A 218 -2.66 7.28 -1.48
C ILE A 218 -2.42 5.79 -1.73
N TYR A 219 -1.15 5.38 -1.87
CA TYR A 219 -0.79 3.97 -2.01
C TYR A 219 -1.33 3.13 -0.85
N TYR A 220 -1.04 3.52 0.40
CA TYR A 220 -1.49 2.75 1.55
C TYR A 220 -3.01 2.80 1.74
N GLU A 221 -3.69 3.89 1.41
CA GLU A 221 -5.16 3.96 1.43
C GLU A 221 -5.79 2.98 0.41
N LEU A 222 -5.24 2.90 -0.82
CA LEU A 222 -5.68 1.92 -1.82
C LEU A 222 -5.39 0.49 -1.38
N MET A 223 -4.23 0.25 -0.76
CA MET A 223 -3.88 -1.07 -0.23
C MET A 223 -4.79 -1.47 0.94
N ILE A 224 -5.19 -0.54 1.80
CA ILE A 224 -6.18 -0.80 2.86
C ILE A 224 -7.50 -1.26 2.24
N ARG A 225 -7.99 -0.58 1.19
CA ARG A 225 -9.21 -1.00 0.47
C ARG A 225 -9.08 -2.39 -0.13
N TYR A 226 -7.92 -2.74 -0.68
CA TYR A 226 -7.62 -4.07 -1.19
C TYR A 226 -7.65 -5.14 -0.07
N TYR A 227 -6.89 -4.92 1.01
CA TYR A 227 -6.79 -5.89 2.10
C TYR A 227 -8.09 -6.01 2.91
N PHE A 228 -8.89 -4.95 2.96
CA PHE A 228 -10.22 -4.98 3.57
C PHE A 228 -11.14 -5.98 2.88
N HIS A 229 -11.09 -6.07 1.54
CA HIS A 229 -11.84 -7.09 0.80
C HIS A 229 -11.37 -8.51 1.13
N ASN A 230 -10.05 -8.70 1.30
CA ASN A 230 -9.47 -10.00 1.62
C ASN A 230 -9.58 -10.37 3.12
N ASN A 231 -10.01 -9.45 3.99
CA ASN A 231 -10.00 -9.58 5.45
C ASN A 231 -8.60 -9.85 6.05
N ASP A 232 -7.54 -9.38 5.39
CA ASP A 232 -6.16 -9.51 5.89
C ASP A 232 -5.82 -8.40 6.90
N TYR A 233 -6.29 -8.57 8.15
CA TYR A 233 -6.14 -7.56 9.20
C TYR A 233 -4.68 -7.20 9.54
N LEU A 234 -3.77 -8.17 9.44
CA LEU A 234 -2.35 -7.95 9.72
C LEU A 234 -1.71 -6.97 8.72
N GLU A 235 -1.99 -7.14 7.43
CA GLU A 235 -1.46 -6.27 6.38
C GLU A 235 -2.13 -4.88 6.41
N ILE A 236 -3.42 -4.81 6.78
CA ILE A 236 -4.10 -3.53 7.06
C ILE A 236 -3.38 -2.78 8.18
N CYS A 237 -3.06 -3.46 9.29
CA CYS A 237 -2.32 -2.87 10.41
C CYS A 237 -0.95 -2.33 9.96
N ARG A 238 -0.23 -3.04 9.08
CA ARG A 238 1.05 -2.57 8.53
C ARG A 238 0.89 -1.34 7.66
N CYS A 239 -0.16 -1.28 6.84
CA CYS A 239 -0.46 -0.11 6.02
C CYS A 239 -0.73 1.11 6.90
N TYR A 240 -1.56 0.98 7.94
CA TYR A 240 -1.80 2.07 8.89
C TYR A 240 -0.54 2.47 9.67
N LYS A 241 0.33 1.52 10.05
CA LYS A 241 1.62 1.83 10.68
C LYS A 241 2.53 2.63 9.74
N ALA A 242 2.57 2.26 8.46
CA ALA A 242 3.33 3.00 7.45
C ALA A 242 2.75 4.41 7.19
N ILE A 243 1.44 4.60 7.31
CA ILE A 243 0.79 5.92 7.28
C ILE A 243 1.17 6.74 8.54
N TYR A 244 1.21 6.11 9.71
CA TYR A 244 1.61 6.75 10.97
C TYR A 244 3.09 7.16 11.01
N GLU A 245 3.95 6.48 10.24
CA GLU A 245 5.36 6.87 10.09
C GLU A 245 5.57 8.14 9.25
N ILE A 246 4.56 8.59 8.50
CA ILE A 246 4.64 9.81 7.66
C ILE A 246 4.74 11.05 8.55
N PRO A 247 5.76 11.93 8.38
CA PRO A 247 5.95 13.12 9.19
C PRO A 247 4.73 14.06 9.22
N SER A 248 4.09 14.28 8.07
CA SER A 248 2.91 15.14 7.94
C SER A 248 1.71 14.70 8.79
N MET A 249 1.59 13.40 9.11
CA MET A 249 0.50 12.88 9.93
C MET A 249 0.81 12.98 11.43
N ARG A 250 2.09 13.04 11.81
CA ARG A 250 2.52 13.17 13.22
C ARG A 250 2.28 14.58 13.77
N GLU A 251 2.21 15.58 12.89
CA GLU A 251 1.98 16.97 13.26
C GLU A 251 0.53 17.25 13.67
N ASP A 252 -0.44 16.47 13.16
CA ASP A 252 -1.88 16.65 13.42
C ASP A 252 -2.44 15.67 14.49
N PRO A 253 -2.76 16.15 15.72
CA PRO A 253 -3.26 15.32 16.82
C PRO A 253 -4.45 14.43 16.47
N SER A 254 -5.47 14.99 15.83
CA SER A 254 -6.71 14.28 15.52
C SER A 254 -6.53 13.17 14.49
N GLN A 255 -5.61 13.34 13.54
CA GLN A 255 -5.39 12.37 12.46
C GLN A 255 -4.57 11.18 12.97
N TRP A 256 -3.48 11.42 13.70
CA TRP A 256 -2.69 10.31 14.22
C TRP A 256 -3.41 9.54 15.33
N ILE A 257 -4.25 10.17 16.15
CA ILE A 257 -5.09 9.48 17.14
C ILE A 257 -6.06 8.52 16.43
N SER A 258 -6.68 8.97 15.33
CA SER A 258 -7.61 8.13 14.56
C SER A 258 -6.89 6.94 13.93
N VAL A 259 -5.71 7.16 13.33
CA VAL A 259 -4.88 6.09 12.75
C VAL A 259 -4.41 5.12 13.84
N LEU A 260 -3.97 5.62 15.00
CA LEU A 260 -3.49 4.78 16.10
C LEU A 260 -4.60 3.90 16.69
N ARG A 261 -5.84 4.41 16.80
CA ARG A 261 -7.01 3.61 17.18
C ARG A 261 -7.25 2.47 16.19
N LYS A 262 -7.21 2.77 14.89
CA LYS A 262 -7.37 1.76 13.82
C LYS A 262 -6.26 0.70 13.89
N ILE A 263 -5.01 1.10 14.12
CA ILE A 263 -3.88 0.17 14.34
C ILE A 263 -4.20 -0.77 15.50
N CYS A 264 -4.64 -0.25 16.65
CA CYS A 264 -4.97 -1.06 17.81
C CYS A 264 -6.06 -2.08 17.49
N TRP A 265 -7.14 -1.68 16.82
CA TRP A 265 -8.23 -2.59 16.48
C TRP A 265 -7.81 -3.69 15.50
N TYR A 266 -7.16 -3.33 14.39
CA TYR A 266 -6.73 -4.32 13.39
C TYR A 266 -5.68 -5.29 13.94
N LEU A 267 -4.87 -4.86 14.91
CA LEU A 267 -3.90 -5.72 15.58
C LEU A 267 -4.54 -6.77 16.49
N ILE A 268 -5.72 -6.47 17.04
CA ILE A 268 -6.50 -7.39 17.88
C ILE A 268 -7.30 -8.36 17.01
N LEU A 269 -7.84 -7.87 15.88
CA LEU A 269 -8.57 -8.70 14.92
C LEU A 269 -7.66 -9.70 14.17
N ALA A 270 -6.37 -9.37 14.05
CA ALA A 270 -5.40 -10.23 13.40
C ALA A 270 -5.22 -11.56 14.17
N PRO A 271 -5.09 -12.71 13.47
CA PRO A 271 -4.79 -13.99 14.09
C PRO A 271 -3.46 -13.95 14.86
N HIS A 272 -3.34 -14.82 15.86
CA HIS A 272 -2.12 -14.91 16.65
C HIS A 272 -0.96 -15.47 15.80
N ASP A 273 -0.05 -14.59 15.42
CA ASP A 273 1.14 -14.89 14.65
C ASP A 273 2.38 -14.26 15.32
N PRO A 274 3.60 -14.81 15.19
CA PRO A 274 4.80 -14.18 15.74
C PRO A 274 4.97 -12.73 15.27
N MET A 275 4.54 -12.41 14.04
CA MET A 275 4.55 -11.03 13.54
C MET A 275 3.55 -10.13 14.28
N GLN A 276 2.35 -10.63 14.56
CA GLN A 276 1.34 -9.92 15.35
C GLN A 276 1.88 -9.62 16.77
N SER A 277 2.52 -10.60 17.40
CA SER A 277 3.13 -10.42 18.73
C SER A 277 4.26 -9.38 18.73
N SER A 278 5.09 -9.37 17.69
CA SER A 278 6.15 -8.36 17.53
C SER A 278 5.57 -6.96 17.33
N LEU A 279 4.54 -6.82 16.49
CA LEU A 279 3.84 -5.55 16.26
C LEU A 279 3.15 -5.06 17.54
N LEU A 280 2.53 -5.95 18.30
CA LEU A 280 1.87 -5.65 19.58
C LEU A 280 2.83 -5.07 20.61
N ASN A 281 4.00 -5.68 20.77
CA ASN A 281 5.03 -5.16 21.67
C ASN A 281 5.58 -3.81 21.18
N SER A 282 5.86 -3.70 19.88
CA SER A 282 6.32 -2.44 19.28
C SER A 282 5.31 -1.31 19.48
N THR A 283 4.02 -1.57 19.29
CA THR A 283 2.97 -0.57 19.50
C THR A 283 2.85 -0.20 20.97
N LEU A 284 2.95 -1.17 21.90
CA LEU A 284 2.90 -0.89 23.35
C LEU A 284 4.06 0.00 23.87
N GLU A 285 5.22 -0.04 23.21
CA GLU A 285 6.36 0.81 23.51
C GLU A 285 6.16 2.27 23.05
N ASP A 286 5.20 2.53 22.15
CA ASP A 286 4.94 3.87 21.64
C ASP A 286 4.42 4.81 22.73
N LYS A 287 5.09 5.96 22.87
CA LYS A 287 4.73 6.99 23.86
C LYS A 287 3.32 7.53 23.62
N ASN A 288 2.92 7.69 22.36
CA ASN A 288 1.64 8.27 21.96
C ASN A 288 0.41 7.46 22.43
N LEU A 289 0.58 6.17 22.76
CA LEU A 289 -0.47 5.38 23.39
C LEU A 289 -0.86 5.87 24.79
N SER A 290 -0.05 6.70 25.47
CA SER A 290 -0.44 7.28 26.75
C SER A 290 -1.66 8.20 26.64
N GLU A 291 -1.87 8.82 25.47
CA GLU A 291 -3.04 9.67 25.20
C GLU A 291 -4.33 8.85 25.04
N ILE A 292 -4.21 7.54 24.81
CA ILE A 292 -5.35 6.63 24.61
C ILE A 292 -5.30 5.48 25.64
N PRO A 293 -5.55 5.79 26.94
CA PRO A 293 -5.35 4.83 28.03
C PRO A 293 -6.24 3.58 27.92
N LYS A 294 -7.47 3.72 27.40
CA LYS A 294 -8.39 2.59 27.20
C LYS A 294 -7.83 1.53 26.23
N PHE A 295 -7.21 1.97 25.14
CA PHE A 295 -6.62 1.08 24.14
C PHE A 295 -5.30 0.48 24.61
N LYS A 296 -4.51 1.26 25.36
CA LYS A 296 -3.33 0.73 26.05
C LYS A 296 -3.68 -0.40 27.02
N LEU A 297 -4.78 -0.28 27.76
CA LEU A 297 -5.26 -1.34 28.65
C LEU A 297 -5.69 -2.58 27.85
N LEU A 298 -6.41 -2.39 26.75
CA LEU A 298 -6.84 -3.48 25.86
C LEU A 298 -5.65 -4.27 25.29
N LEU A 299 -4.65 -3.58 24.75
CA LEU A 299 -3.44 -4.22 24.23
C LEU A 299 -2.64 -4.90 25.34
N LYS A 300 -2.56 -4.30 26.53
CA LYS A 300 -1.91 -4.92 27.70
C LYS A 300 -2.60 -6.21 28.10
N GLN A 301 -3.93 -6.25 28.13
CA GLN A 301 -4.69 -7.46 28.48
C GLN A 301 -4.38 -8.63 27.55
N LEU A 302 -4.16 -8.36 26.25
CA LEU A 302 -3.79 -9.39 25.28
C LEU A 302 -2.32 -9.81 25.35
N VAL A 303 -1.44 -8.95 25.85
CA VAL A 303 -0.03 -9.31 26.10
C VAL A 303 0.13 -10.07 27.40
N THR A 304 -0.61 -9.70 28.44
CA THR A 304 -0.66 -10.47 29.67
C THR A 304 -1.27 -11.84 29.37
N MET A 305 -0.60 -12.90 29.80
CA MET A 305 -1.09 -14.27 29.62
C MET A 305 -2.17 -14.58 30.68
N GLU A 306 -3.23 -13.78 30.69
CA GLU A 306 -4.35 -13.87 31.63
C GLU A 306 -5.64 -14.15 30.87
N VAL A 307 -6.58 -14.88 31.49
CA VAL A 307 -7.85 -15.22 30.85
C VAL A 307 -8.76 -14.00 30.82
N ILE A 308 -9.26 -13.65 29.64
CA ILE A 308 -10.11 -12.48 29.41
C ILE A 308 -11.58 -12.91 29.36
N GLN A 309 -12.43 -12.33 30.20
CA GLN A 309 -13.87 -12.55 30.14
C GLN A 309 -14.50 -11.69 29.03
N TRP A 310 -15.05 -12.35 28.01
CA TRP A 310 -15.67 -11.69 26.85
C TRP A 310 -16.77 -10.70 27.24
N THR A 311 -17.67 -11.05 28.16
CA THR A 311 -18.80 -10.21 28.57
C THR A 311 -18.36 -8.88 29.17
N SER A 312 -17.39 -8.93 30.08
CA SER A 312 -16.81 -7.76 30.74
C SER A 312 -16.06 -6.87 29.75
N LEU A 313 -15.31 -7.47 28.82
CA LEU A 313 -14.60 -6.73 27.77
C LEU A 313 -15.57 -6.09 26.79
N TRP A 314 -16.55 -6.84 26.27
CA TRP A 314 -17.50 -6.35 25.29
C TRP A 314 -18.31 -5.16 25.83
N ASN A 315 -18.80 -5.24 27.06
CA ASN A 315 -19.56 -4.14 27.68
C ASN A 315 -18.74 -2.86 27.82
N LEU A 316 -17.41 -2.95 28.00
CA LEU A 316 -16.54 -1.79 28.15
C LEU A 316 -16.19 -1.12 26.82
N TYR A 317 -16.05 -1.92 25.74
CA TYR A 317 -15.57 -1.45 24.45
C TYR A 317 -16.64 -1.34 23.36
N LYS A 318 -17.88 -1.80 23.61
CA LYS A 318 -18.99 -1.73 22.65
C LYS A 318 -19.21 -0.31 22.13
N ASP A 319 -19.26 0.67 23.03
CA ASP A 319 -19.50 2.07 22.67
C ASP A 319 -18.33 2.66 21.85
N GLU A 320 -17.09 2.27 22.16
CA GLU A 320 -15.90 2.69 21.39
C GLU A 320 -15.84 2.01 20.02
N PHE A 321 -16.32 0.76 19.90
CA PHE A 321 -16.41 0.02 18.64
C PHE A 321 -17.48 0.62 17.71
N GLU A 322 -18.63 1.03 18.27
CA GLU A 322 -19.68 1.72 17.51
C GLU A 322 -19.25 3.13 17.09
N ASN A 323 -18.53 3.85 17.96
CA ASN A 323 -17.96 5.18 17.65
C ASN A 323 -16.90 5.13 16.54
N GLU A 324 -16.33 3.96 16.27
CA GLU A 324 -15.34 3.78 15.22
C GLU A 324 -15.91 3.84 13.80
N LYS A 325 -17.24 3.70 13.66
CA LYS A 325 -17.97 3.92 12.40
C LYS A 325 -17.86 5.36 11.90
N ASN A 326 -17.61 6.32 12.81
CA ASN A 326 -17.49 7.74 12.51
C ASN A 326 -16.04 8.17 12.21
N MET A 327 -15.07 7.25 12.21
CA MET A 327 -13.64 7.56 12.01
C MET A 327 -13.14 7.20 10.61
N LEU A 328 -12.05 7.85 10.19
CA LEU A 328 -11.34 7.62 8.92
C LEU A 328 -11.07 6.11 8.68
N GLY A 329 -11.49 5.59 7.53
CA GLY A 329 -11.29 4.18 7.13
C GLY A 329 -12.54 3.29 7.15
N GLY A 330 -13.72 3.84 7.47
CA GLY A 330 -14.99 3.11 7.43
C GLY A 330 -15.28 2.25 8.65
N SER A 331 -16.43 1.57 8.64
CA SER A 331 -16.82 0.66 9.72
C SER A 331 -15.89 -0.56 9.76
N LEU A 332 -15.51 -0.97 10.97
CA LEU A 332 -15.18 -2.36 11.20
C LEU A 332 -16.45 -3.13 10.85
N GLY A 333 -16.43 -3.86 9.73
CA GLY A 333 -17.62 -4.51 9.18
C GLY A 333 -18.32 -5.40 10.21
N ASP A 334 -19.57 -5.78 9.95
CA ASP A 334 -20.38 -6.55 10.92
C ASP A 334 -19.71 -7.88 11.35
N LYS A 335 -18.79 -8.41 10.52
CA LYS A 335 -17.96 -9.59 10.84
C LYS A 335 -16.86 -9.33 11.85
N ALA A 336 -16.37 -8.11 11.98
CA ALA A 336 -15.24 -7.78 12.85
C ALA A 336 -15.56 -8.01 14.34
N ALA A 337 -16.83 -7.86 14.75
CA ALA A 337 -17.24 -8.17 16.11
C ALA A 337 -17.16 -9.68 16.41
N GLU A 338 -17.53 -10.51 15.44
CA GLU A 338 -17.43 -11.97 15.54
C GLU A 338 -15.96 -12.40 15.49
N ASP A 339 -15.16 -11.81 14.60
CA ASP A 339 -13.72 -12.07 14.53
C ASP A 339 -13.02 -11.68 15.84
N LEU A 340 -13.37 -10.55 16.45
CA LEU A 340 -12.85 -10.15 17.75
C LEU A 340 -13.17 -11.20 18.83
N ARG A 341 -14.41 -11.70 18.85
CA ARG A 341 -14.84 -12.75 19.78
C ARG A 341 -14.01 -14.01 19.58
N MET A 342 -13.83 -14.44 18.33
CA MET A 342 -13.00 -15.59 17.96
C MET A 342 -11.55 -15.42 18.45
N ARG A 343 -10.94 -14.24 18.27
CA ARG A 343 -9.57 -13.97 18.71
C ARG A 343 -9.40 -14.04 20.22
N ILE A 344 -10.38 -13.57 20.99
CA ILE A 344 -10.34 -13.66 22.46
C ILE A 344 -10.48 -15.11 22.92
N ILE A 345 -11.34 -15.90 22.26
CA ILE A 345 -11.46 -17.34 22.54
C ILE A 345 -10.13 -18.06 22.25
N GLU A 346 -9.52 -17.80 21.11
CA GLU A 346 -8.21 -18.36 20.74
C GLU A 346 -7.12 -17.96 21.76
N HIS A 347 -7.06 -16.68 22.14
CA HIS A 347 -6.14 -16.19 23.16
C HIS A 347 -6.33 -16.93 24.49
N ASN A 348 -7.57 -17.05 24.97
CA ASN A 348 -7.87 -17.73 26.22
C ASN A 348 -7.49 -19.22 26.18
N ILE A 349 -7.71 -19.90 25.05
CA ILE A 349 -7.28 -21.29 24.87
C ILE A 349 -5.74 -21.40 24.91
N LEU A 350 -5.02 -20.47 24.26
CA LEU A 350 -3.56 -20.44 24.31
C LEU A 350 -3.04 -20.19 25.73
N VAL A 351 -3.66 -19.26 26.48
CA VAL A 351 -3.35 -19.01 27.88
C VAL A 351 -3.55 -20.29 28.70
N VAL A 352 -4.73 -20.91 28.60
CA VAL A 352 -5.04 -22.15 29.33
C VAL A 352 -4.05 -23.26 28.98
N SER A 353 -3.64 -23.40 27.72
CA SER A 353 -2.68 -24.43 27.31
C SER A 353 -1.30 -24.30 27.93
N LYS A 354 -0.87 -23.07 28.28
CA LYS A 354 0.43 -22.81 28.91
C LYS A 354 0.43 -23.15 30.40
N TYR A 355 -0.68 -22.91 31.09
CA TYR A 355 -0.77 -23.08 32.55
C TYR A 355 -1.34 -24.45 32.96
N TYR A 356 -2.23 -25.04 32.15
CA TYR A 356 -2.90 -26.29 32.47
C TYR A 356 -2.29 -27.45 31.69
N SER A 357 -1.97 -28.53 32.40
CA SER A 357 -1.60 -29.80 31.77
C SER A 357 -2.83 -30.59 31.32
N ARG A 358 -3.86 -30.63 32.18
CA ARG A 358 -5.15 -31.27 31.94
C ARG A 358 -6.26 -30.39 32.49
N ILE A 359 -7.37 -30.26 31.78
CA ILE A 359 -8.54 -29.50 32.20
C ILE A 359 -9.82 -30.25 31.83
N THR A 360 -10.87 -30.12 32.63
CA THR A 360 -12.19 -30.64 32.28
C THR A 360 -12.87 -29.71 31.26
N LEU A 361 -13.56 -30.28 30.28
CA LEU A 361 -14.21 -29.54 29.20
C LEU A 361 -15.30 -28.59 29.74
N LYS A 362 -15.99 -28.98 30.82
CA LYS A 362 -16.95 -28.12 31.52
C LYS A 362 -16.29 -26.86 32.06
N ARG A 363 -15.14 -27.00 32.73
CA ARG A 363 -14.40 -25.86 33.27
C ARG A 363 -13.83 -24.98 32.17
N LEU A 364 -13.37 -25.57 31.07
CA LEU A 364 -12.90 -24.82 29.91
C LEU A 364 -14.02 -23.99 29.30
N ALA A 365 -15.22 -24.56 29.14
CA ALA A 365 -16.39 -23.86 28.61
C ALA A 365 -16.80 -22.66 29.49
N GLU A 366 -16.76 -22.81 30.82
CA GLU A 366 -16.98 -21.71 31.77
C GLU A 366 -15.98 -20.56 31.59
N LEU A 367 -14.69 -20.88 31.44
CA LEU A 367 -13.62 -19.88 31.26
C LEU A 367 -13.75 -19.12 29.94
N LEU A 368 -14.23 -19.79 28.88
CA LEU A 368 -14.45 -19.19 27.57
C LEU A 368 -15.80 -18.48 27.45
N CYS A 369 -16.69 -18.64 28.43
CA CYS A 369 -18.10 -18.20 28.37
C CYS A 369 -18.84 -18.78 27.14
N LEU A 370 -18.58 -20.05 26.83
CA LEU A 370 -19.18 -20.77 25.68
C LEU A 370 -19.92 -22.02 26.14
N THR A 371 -20.70 -22.62 25.24
CA THR A 371 -21.21 -23.96 25.45
C THR A 371 -20.11 -25.01 25.30
N VAL A 372 -20.31 -26.19 25.89
CA VAL A 372 -19.37 -27.32 25.79
C VAL A 372 -19.10 -27.73 24.34
N GLN A 373 -20.15 -27.68 23.49
CA GLN A 373 -20.05 -28.06 22.08
C GLN A 373 -19.27 -27.03 21.26
N GLU A 374 -19.48 -25.73 21.48
CA GLU A 374 -18.73 -24.67 20.82
C GLU A 374 -17.26 -24.67 21.24
N ALA A 375 -16.99 -24.87 22.54
CA ALA A 375 -15.63 -24.98 23.05
C ALA A 375 -14.87 -26.17 22.41
N GLU A 376 -15.54 -27.33 22.25
CA GLU A 376 -14.98 -28.50 21.53
C GLU A 376 -14.67 -28.15 20.07
N LYS A 377 -15.59 -27.46 19.38
CA LYS A 377 -15.42 -27.05 17.99
C LYS A 377 -14.21 -26.13 17.81
N HIS A 378 -14.12 -25.04 18.56
CA HIS A 378 -12.99 -24.10 18.45
C HIS A 378 -11.65 -24.74 18.80
N LEU A 379 -11.62 -25.61 19.81
CA LEU A 379 -10.41 -26.33 20.17
C LEU A 379 -9.98 -27.29 19.05
N SER A 380 -10.94 -27.95 18.38
CA SER A 380 -10.64 -28.80 17.23
C SER A 380 -10.08 -28.01 16.04
N GLU A 381 -10.64 -26.83 15.74
CA GLU A 381 -10.17 -25.93 14.68
C GLU A 381 -8.72 -25.48 14.93
N MET A 382 -8.39 -25.10 16.18
CA MET A 382 -7.03 -24.70 16.58
C MET A 382 -6.00 -25.84 16.52
N VAL A 383 -6.42 -27.07 16.76
CA VAL A 383 -5.55 -28.26 16.63
C VAL A 383 -5.32 -28.59 15.15
N VAL A 384 -6.35 -28.49 14.32
CA VAL A 384 -6.24 -28.72 12.86
C VAL A 384 -5.36 -27.66 12.20
N SER A 385 -5.47 -26.39 12.62
CA SER A 385 -4.62 -25.29 12.13
C SER A 385 -3.17 -25.37 12.63
N LYS A 386 -2.84 -26.36 13.49
CA LYS A 386 -1.53 -26.52 14.15
C LYS A 386 -1.13 -25.34 15.04
N ALA A 387 -2.07 -24.45 15.39
CA ALA A 387 -1.83 -23.38 16.34
C ALA A 387 -1.61 -23.91 17.76
N LEU A 388 -2.22 -25.06 18.08
CA LEU A 388 -2.14 -25.70 19.39
C LEU A 388 -2.01 -27.22 19.25
N VAL A 389 -1.28 -27.84 20.17
CA VAL A 389 -1.28 -29.31 20.34
C VAL A 389 -2.15 -29.65 21.56
N ALA A 390 -3.28 -30.30 21.32
CA ALA A 390 -4.18 -30.77 22.37
C ALA A 390 -4.85 -32.09 21.99
N LYS A 391 -5.18 -32.91 22.99
CA LYS A 391 -5.94 -34.16 22.83
C LYS A 391 -7.22 -34.09 23.67
N ILE A 392 -8.36 -34.43 23.06
CA ILE A 392 -9.67 -34.43 23.70
C ILE A 392 -10.10 -35.87 23.96
N ASP A 393 -10.38 -36.20 25.22
CA ASP A 393 -11.11 -37.41 25.61
C ASP A 393 -12.59 -37.03 25.78
N ARG A 394 -13.41 -37.37 24.77
CA ARG A 394 -14.81 -36.96 24.71
C ARG A 394 -15.70 -37.69 25.74
N PRO A 395 -15.58 -39.02 25.96
CA PRO A 395 -16.33 -39.70 27.01
C PRO A 395 -16.01 -39.20 28.42
N MET A 396 -14.74 -38.97 28.74
CA MET A 396 -14.35 -38.47 30.08
C MET A 396 -14.46 -36.96 30.20
N GLY A 397 -14.56 -36.24 29.08
CA GLY A 397 -14.64 -34.77 29.05
C GLY A 397 -13.35 -34.10 29.52
N ILE A 398 -12.19 -34.68 29.23
CA ILE A 398 -10.87 -34.17 29.66
C ILE A 398 -10.08 -33.73 28.42
N VAL A 399 -9.52 -32.52 28.50
CA VAL A 399 -8.59 -31.99 27.50
C VAL A 399 -7.18 -32.04 28.07
N CYS A 400 -6.25 -32.64 27.33
CA CYS A 400 -4.83 -32.72 27.66
C CYS A 400 -4.03 -31.85 26.70
N PHE A 401 -3.28 -30.88 27.23
CA PHE A 401 -2.39 -30.01 26.43
C PHE A 401 -0.95 -30.52 26.40
N GLN A 402 -0.63 -31.55 27.18
CA GLN A 402 0.71 -32.14 27.19
C GLN A 402 0.94 -32.96 25.92
N VAL A 403 2.09 -32.72 25.29
CA VAL A 403 2.66 -33.62 24.29
C VAL A 403 3.05 -34.93 25.00
N ALA A 404 2.82 -36.06 24.34
CA ALA A 404 3.29 -37.34 24.85
C ALA A 404 4.82 -37.30 24.87
N LYS A 405 5.40 -37.32 26.06
CA LYS A 405 6.86 -37.29 26.23
C LYS A 405 7.42 -38.69 26.11
N ASP A 406 8.44 -38.81 25.28
CA ASP A 406 9.22 -40.04 25.20
C ASP A 406 10.15 -40.17 26.42
N SER A 407 10.53 -41.40 26.78
CA SER A 407 11.47 -41.65 27.89
C SER A 407 12.78 -40.88 27.70
N ASN A 408 13.24 -40.72 26.46
CA ASN A 408 14.42 -39.93 26.12
C ASN A 408 14.25 -38.43 26.41
N GLU A 409 13.08 -37.84 26.12
CA GLU A 409 12.82 -36.43 26.42
C GLU A 409 12.83 -36.17 27.93
N ILE A 410 12.30 -37.11 28.71
CA ILE A 410 12.31 -37.03 30.18
C ILE A 410 13.75 -37.05 30.68
N LEU A 411 14.56 -38.01 30.22
CA LEU A 411 15.97 -38.12 30.60
C LEU A 411 16.77 -36.87 30.20
N ASN A 412 16.56 -36.34 28.99
CA ASN A 412 17.20 -35.12 28.53
C ASN A 412 16.80 -33.91 29.38
N SER A 413 15.50 -33.77 29.71
CA SER A 413 15.04 -32.69 30.58
C SER A 413 15.65 -32.77 31.99
N TRP A 414 15.85 -33.99 32.50
CA TRP A 414 16.49 -34.23 33.78
C TRP A 414 17.99 -33.91 33.75
N ALA A 415 18.69 -34.30 32.68
CA ALA A 415 20.10 -33.96 32.47
C ALA A 415 20.32 -32.44 32.44
N VAL A 416 19.48 -31.69 31.70
CA VAL A 416 19.54 -30.23 31.65
C VAL A 416 19.30 -29.60 33.04
N ASN A 417 18.41 -30.19 33.85
CA ASN A 417 18.17 -29.69 35.21
C ASN A 417 19.37 -29.95 36.14
N LEU A 418 20.06 -31.09 35.99
CA LEU A 418 21.28 -31.37 36.74
C LEU A 418 22.41 -30.41 36.38
N GLU A 419 22.59 -30.12 35.09
CA GLU A 419 23.58 -29.13 34.62
C GLU A 419 23.30 -27.75 35.22
N LYS A 420 22.06 -27.27 35.15
CA LYS A 420 21.64 -26.00 35.77
C LYS A 420 21.88 -25.98 37.29
N LEU A 421 21.66 -27.11 37.96
CA LEU A 421 21.88 -27.23 39.41
C LEU A 421 23.36 -27.09 39.75
N LEU A 422 24.24 -27.78 39.01
CA LEU A 422 25.69 -27.71 39.21
C LEU A 422 26.20 -26.28 38.94
N ASP A 423 25.76 -25.66 37.85
CA ASP A 423 26.08 -24.26 37.52
C ASP A 423 25.66 -23.29 38.64
N LEU A 424 24.46 -23.48 39.21
CA LEU A 424 23.98 -22.67 40.31
C LEU A 424 24.83 -22.86 41.57
N VAL A 425 25.19 -24.10 41.91
CA VAL A 425 26.05 -24.40 43.05
C VAL A 425 27.42 -23.74 42.88
N GLU A 426 28.03 -23.84 41.70
CA GLU A 426 29.33 -23.23 41.43
C GLU A 426 29.28 -21.70 41.53
N LYS A 427 28.24 -21.06 40.96
CA LYS A 427 28.01 -19.61 41.06
C LYS A 427 27.82 -19.17 42.51
N SER A 428 27.04 -19.92 43.29
CA SER A 428 26.85 -19.65 44.72
C SER A 428 28.17 -19.78 45.49
N CYS A 429 28.99 -20.81 45.22
CA CYS A 429 30.30 -20.95 45.83
C CYS A 429 31.20 -19.74 45.52
N HIS A 430 31.27 -19.30 44.27
CA HIS A 430 32.05 -18.10 43.90
C HIS A 430 31.56 -16.84 44.62
N GLN A 431 30.25 -16.63 44.71
CA GLN A 431 29.69 -15.48 45.44
C GLN A 431 30.02 -15.53 46.93
N ILE A 432 29.93 -16.70 47.57
CA ILE A 432 30.32 -16.87 48.98
C ILE A 432 31.80 -16.57 49.19
N HIS A 433 32.68 -17.04 48.31
CA HIS A 433 34.12 -16.74 48.42
C HIS A 433 34.40 -15.25 48.29
N LYS A 434 33.74 -14.57 47.34
CA LYS A 434 33.85 -13.11 47.16
C LYS A 434 33.40 -12.35 48.42
N GLU A 435 32.22 -12.65 48.94
CA GLU A 435 31.66 -12.07 50.18
C GLU A 435 32.59 -12.30 51.39
N THR A 436 33.09 -13.53 51.55
CA THR A 436 34.01 -13.89 52.63
C THR A 436 35.29 -13.06 52.57
N MET A 437 35.83 -12.81 51.38
CA MET A 437 37.02 -11.97 51.21
C MET A 437 36.76 -10.50 51.57
N VAL A 438 35.61 -9.95 51.18
CA VAL A 438 35.20 -8.58 51.53
C VAL A 438 35.03 -8.43 53.03
N HIS A 439 34.31 -9.34 53.69
CA HIS A 439 34.11 -9.30 55.14
C HIS A 439 35.41 -9.54 55.92
N LYS A 440 36.30 -10.43 55.46
CA LYS A 440 37.63 -10.60 56.05
C LYS A 440 38.52 -9.36 55.90
N ALA A 441 38.41 -8.63 54.78
CA ALA A 441 39.12 -7.37 54.60
C ALA A 441 38.56 -6.27 55.50
N ALA A 442 37.23 -6.14 55.60
CA ALA A 442 36.57 -5.16 56.46
C ALA A 442 36.87 -5.38 57.96
N LEU A 443 36.88 -6.64 58.41
CA LEU A 443 37.27 -6.99 59.79
C LEU A 443 38.72 -6.61 60.11
N LYS A 444 39.64 -6.66 59.14
CA LYS A 444 41.03 -6.25 59.33
C LYS A 444 41.21 -4.74 59.46
N VAL A 445 40.33 -3.93 58.87
CA VAL A 445 40.38 -2.45 58.95
C VAL A 445 39.79 -1.93 60.28
N GLY A 446 38.86 -2.66 60.91
CA GLY A 446 38.25 -2.28 62.20
C GLY A 446 39.09 -2.60 63.45
N THR A 447 40.24 -3.28 63.30
CA THR A 447 41.16 -3.66 64.38
C THR A 447 42.50 -2.91 64.36
N GLN A 448 42.59 -1.80 63.62
CA GLN A 448 43.74 -0.88 63.67
C GLN A 448 43.45 0.36 64.50
#